data_AF-A0A2S0VPM6-F1
#
_entry.id   AF-A0A2S0VPM6-F1
#
_cell.length_a   1.000
_cell.length_b   1.000
_cell.length_c   1.000
_cell.angle_alpha   90.00
_cell.angle_beta   90.00
_cell.angle_gamma   90.00
#
_symmetry.space_group_name_H-M   'P 1'
#
loop_
_entity.id
_entity.type
_entity.pdbx_description
1 polymer ?
#
loop_
_entity_poly.entity_id
_entity_poly.type
_entity_poly.pdbx_seq_one_letter_code
_entity_poly.pdbx_strand_id
1 'polypeptide(L)' 'MTLHVSIDSLVFEQTERGPDDELRLQFEAISHFDADEKKIIKALLEGMILKHETKRIAQISS' A
#
# COMPACT_ATOMS: atom_id res chain seq x y z
N MET A 1 26.01 -22.81 8.65
CA MET A 1 25.52 -21.45 8.97
C MET A 1 24.33 -21.20 8.06
N THR A 2 23.13 -21.09 8.62
CA THR A 2 21.90 -20.83 7.85
C THR A 2 21.73 -19.31 7.82
N LEU A 3 21.55 -18.75 6.63
CA LEU A 3 21.28 -17.33 6.47
C LEU A 3 19.82 -17.11 6.88
N HIS A 4 19.59 -16.53 8.07
CA HIS A 4 18.28 -16.04 8.49
C HIS A 4 18.00 -14.74 7.72
N VAL A 5 17.80 -14.85 6.42
CA VAL A 5 17.21 -13.79 5.62
C VAL A 5 15.71 -14.04 5.62
N SER A 6 14.97 -13.23 6.37
CA SER A 6 13.51 -13.23 6.29
C SER A 6 13.10 -12.99 4.85
N ILE A 7 12.24 -13.85 4.33
CA ILE A 7 11.78 -13.88 2.93
C ILE A 7 11.21 -12.52 2.46
N ASP A 8 10.78 -11.67 3.40
CA ASP A 8 10.34 -10.28 3.15
C ASP A 8 11.41 -9.38 2.52
N SER A 9 12.71 -9.69 2.66
CA SER A 9 13.78 -8.88 2.07
C SER A 9 14.10 -9.24 0.61
N LEU A 10 13.57 -10.35 0.09
CA LEU A 10 13.89 -10.88 -1.25
C LEU A 10 12.80 -10.58 -2.30
N VAL A 11 11.68 -9.97 -1.91
CA VAL A 11 10.51 -9.78 -2.79
C VAL A 11 10.32 -8.34 -3.26
N PHE A 12 10.95 -7.35 -2.61
CA PHE A 12 10.84 -5.95 -3.03
C PHE A 12 12.21 -5.28 -3.00
N GLU A 13 12.73 -4.95 -4.17
CA GLU A 13 13.89 -4.05 -4.31
C GLU A 13 13.58 -2.76 -3.53
N GLN A 14 14.56 -2.19 -2.81
CA GLN A 14 14.37 -1.00 -1.96
C GLN A 14 13.78 0.21 -2.72
N THR A 15 13.90 0.21 -4.05
CA THR A 15 13.35 1.21 -4.98
C THR A 15 11.90 0.98 -5.40
N GLU A 16 11.30 -0.18 -5.12
CA GLU A 16 9.89 -0.49 -5.43
C GLU A 16 8.93 -0.21 -4.27
N ARG A 17 9.44 0.18 -3.09
CA ARG A 17 8.61 0.58 -1.96
C ARG A 17 8.39 2.09 -1.98
N GLY A 18 7.49 2.52 -2.84
CA GLY A 18 6.97 3.87 -2.89
C GLY A 18 5.66 3.91 -3.66
N PRO A 19 4.80 4.93 -3.45
CA PRO A 19 3.72 5.16 -4.39
C PRO A 19 4.30 5.41 -5.78
N ASP A 20 3.57 4.97 -6.81
CA ASP A 20 3.86 5.32 -8.20
C ASP A 20 3.97 6.85 -8.36
N ASP A 21 4.71 7.31 -9.37
CA ASP A 21 4.92 8.75 -9.61
C ASP A 21 3.58 9.52 -9.70
N GLU A 22 2.51 8.87 -10.18
CA GLU A 22 1.16 9.45 -10.22
C GLU A 22 0.56 9.79 -8.85
N LEU A 23 0.92 9.03 -7.80
CA LEU A 23 0.37 9.18 -6.44
C LEU A 23 1.33 9.87 -5.47
N ARG A 24 2.60 10.03 -5.86
CA ARG A 24 3.66 10.57 -5.02
C ARG A 24 3.32 11.95 -4.45
N LEU A 25 2.81 12.86 -5.27
CA LEU A 25 2.48 14.23 -4.86
C LEU A 25 1.32 14.28 -3.85
N GLN A 26 0.35 13.38 -3.99
CA GLN A 26 -0.81 13.28 -3.13
C GLN A 26 -0.38 12.76 -1.75
N PHE A 27 0.51 11.78 -1.70
CA PHE A 27 1.08 11.31 -0.43
C PHE A 27 1.95 12.37 0.26
N GLU A 28 2.69 13.18 -0.51
CA GLU A 28 3.42 14.32 0.04
C GLU A 28 2.46 15.36 0.64
N ALA A 29 1.36 15.68 -0.03
CA ALA A 29 0.32 16.58 0.52
C ALA A 29 -0.30 16.00 1.80
N ILE A 30 -0.66 14.72 1.81
CA ILE A 30 -1.22 14.02 2.98
C ILE A 30 -0.23 14.03 4.16
N SER A 31 1.09 14.04 3.91
CA SER A 31 2.08 14.08 4.98
C SER A 31 1.97 15.35 5.85
N HIS A 32 1.41 16.43 5.32
CA HIS A 32 1.19 17.70 6.01
C HIS A 32 -0.14 17.77 6.77
N PHE A 33 -1.03 16.79 6.59
CA PHE A 33 -2.34 16.77 7.25
C PHE A 33 -2.22 16.51 8.75
N ASP A 34 -3.24 16.91 9.49
CA ASP A 34 -3.33 16.60 10.92
C ASP A 34 -3.62 15.11 11.17
N ALA A 35 -3.56 14.70 12.43
CA ALA A 35 -3.68 13.30 12.81
C ALA A 35 -5.08 12.73 12.54
N ASP A 36 -6.13 13.52 12.67
CA ASP A 36 -7.51 13.08 12.46
C ASP A 36 -7.83 12.99 10.97
N GLU A 37 -7.37 13.96 10.17
CA GLU A 37 -7.41 13.90 8.72
C GLU A 37 -6.67 12.66 8.19
N LYS A 38 -5.45 12.39 8.69
CA LYS A 38 -4.69 11.18 8.31
C LYS A 38 -5.41 9.88 8.64
N LYS A 39 -6.12 9.81 9.76
CA LYS A 39 -6.94 8.62 10.12
C LYS A 39 -8.05 8.38 9.10
N ILE A 40 -8.73 9.45 8.67
CA ILE A 40 -9.81 9.35 7.67
C ILE A 40 -9.24 8.84 6.34
N ILE A 41 -8.13 9.42 5.88
CA ILE A 41 -7.47 9.01 4.63
C ILE A 41 -7.03 7.54 4.70
N LYS A 42 -6.47 7.10 5.83
CA LYS A 42 -6.08 5.69 6.02
C LYS A 42 -7.27 4.74 5.90
N ALA A 43 -8.38 5.06 6.56
CA ALA A 43 -9.60 4.25 6.50
C ALA A 43 -10.19 4.17 5.08
N LEU A 44 -10.15 5.28 4.33
CA LEU A 44 -10.58 5.30 2.94
C LEU A 44 -9.72 4.41 2.04
N LEU A 45 -8.39 4.52 2.17
CA LEU A 45 -7.45 3.69 1.40
C LEU A 45 -7.64 2.21 1.70
N GLU A 46 -7.77 1.84 2.98
CA GLU A 46 -8.03 0.46 3.41
C GLU A 46 -9.33 -0.09 2.79
N GLY A 47 -10.42 0.68 2.83
CA GLY A 47 -11.69 0.30 2.21
C GLY A 47 -11.60 0.11 0.69
N MET A 48 -10.83 0.98 0.01
CA MET A 48 -10.63 0.90 -1.44
C MET A 48 -9.78 -0.31 -1.84
N ILE A 49 -8.73 -0.62 -1.07
CA ILE A 49 -7.91 -1.82 -1.27
C ILE A 49 -8.78 -3.06 -1.13
N LEU A 50 -9.52 -3.20 -0.02
CA LEU A 50 -10.39 -4.36 0.21
C LEU A 50 -11.42 -4.56 -0.91
N LYS A 51 -12.05 -3.47 -1.37
CA LYS A 51 -12.99 -3.50 -2.49
C LYS A 51 -12.33 -3.99 -3.78
N HIS A 52 -11.11 -3.53 -4.07
CA HIS A 52 -10.37 -3.96 -5.24
C HIS A 52 -10.01 -5.45 -5.15
N GLU A 53 -9.53 -5.92 -3.99
CA GLU A 53 -9.20 -7.33 -3.78
C GLU A 53 -10.40 -8.24 -3.92
N THR A 54 -11.54 -7.87 -3.33
CA THR A 54 -12.79 -8.62 -3.45
C THR A 54 -13.22 -8.77 -4.90
N LYS A 55 -13.13 -7.69 -5.70
CA LYS A 55 -13.40 -7.74 -7.14
C LYS A 55 -12.45 -8.68 -7.88
N ARG A 56 -11.14 -8.58 -7.60
CA ARG A 56 -10.12 -9.42 -8.22
C ARG A 56 -10.37 -10.90 -7.94
N ILE A 57 -10.67 -11.26 -6.69
CA ILE A 57 -10.98 -12.64 -6.30
C ILE A 57 -12.26 -13.12 -7.00
N ALA A 58 -13.32 -12.30 -7.04
CA ALA A 58 -14.55 -12.66 -7.73
C ALA A 58 -14.34 -12.91 -9.24
N GLN A 59 -13.46 -12.15 -9.89
CA GLN A 59 -13.11 -12.35 -11.30
C GLN A 59 -12.24 -13.59 -11.55
N ILE A 60 -11.34 -13.94 -10.62
CA ILE A 60 -10.51 -15.16 -10.72
C ILE A 60 -11.34 -16.42 -10.45
N SER A 61 -12.43 -16.30 -9.70
CA SER A 61 -13.31 -17.41 -9.33
C SER A 61 -14.39 -17.73 -10.37
N SER A 62 -14.38 -17.04 -11.52
CA SER A 62 -15.31 -17.23 -12.64
C SER A 62 -14.60 -17.86 -13.84
#